data_AF-A0A7X6QAD8-F1
#
_entry.id   AF-A0A7X6QAD8-F1
#
_cell.length_a   1.000
_cell.length_b   1.000
_cell.length_c   1.000
_cell.angle_alpha   90.00
_cell.angle_beta   90.00
_cell.angle_gamma   90.00
#
_symmetry.space_group_name_H-M   'P 1'
#
loop_
_entity.id
_entity.type
_entity.pdbx_description
1 polymer ?
#
loop_
_entity_poly.entity_id
_entity_poly.type
_entity_poly.pdbx_seq_one_letter_code
_entity_poly.pdbx_strand_id
1 'polypeptide(L)'
;MILETIAEKYLWLLIVILAINLFQRKHAPRSQKKRIATLIIAVLAMVWQIFIVMILTLGWPHWLAIPALLVTIAIGVPLRRRILLFKFSCPQCEAKLNYKTILNFDDNLCDQCWRDAHPELFPEPEVVEEEETPFVEIPRTVEEIDWDSWEPKEVAVLLYLFEDDKVLLIDKKTGFGKGKVSAPGGHIEPHETASEAAIREFNEETTATVEEVDYKGTLEFQFRDGFSMRGYVFFAHAYEGTPNETEEARPFWCKLDELPYDKMWADDIHWLPLALEGTPFTARFIFEDEEMLSYQIVTE
;
A
#
# COMPACT_ATOMS: atom_id res chain seq x y z
N MET A 1 19.27 -47.03 6.81
CA MET A 1 18.09 -46.42 7.48
C MET A 1 18.39 -45.05 8.09
N ILE A 2 19.08 -44.91 9.25
CA ILE A 2 19.21 -43.58 9.90
C ILE A 2 19.89 -42.52 9.00
N LEU A 3 21.01 -42.85 8.35
CA LEU A 3 21.73 -41.93 7.46
C LEU A 3 20.97 -41.59 6.17
N GLU A 4 20.19 -42.53 5.64
CA GLU A 4 19.35 -42.31 4.45
C GLU A 4 18.21 -41.35 4.79
N THR A 5 17.53 -41.54 5.93
CA THR A 5 16.50 -40.61 6.41
C THR A 5 17.06 -39.22 6.67
N ILE A 6 18.27 -39.14 7.25
CA ILE A 6 18.97 -37.86 7.43
C ILE A 6 19.21 -37.20 6.08
N ALA A 7 19.76 -37.93 5.09
CA ALA A 7 20.06 -37.39 3.77
C ALA A 7 18.82 -36.86 3.03
N GLU A 8 17.68 -37.56 3.13
CA GLU A 8 16.40 -37.14 2.54
C GLU A 8 15.83 -35.87 3.19
N LYS A 9 15.90 -35.77 4.52
CA LYS A 9 15.40 -34.60 5.26
C LYS A 9 16.35 -33.40 5.22
N TYR A 10 17.61 -33.63 4.88
CA TYR A 10 18.63 -32.59 4.86
C TYR A 10 18.41 -31.54 3.77
N LEU A 11 17.83 -31.93 2.63
CA LEU A 11 17.50 -30.98 1.57
C LEU A 11 16.48 -29.93 2.05
N TRP A 12 15.48 -30.36 2.81
CA TRP A 12 14.50 -29.46 3.42
C TRP A 12 15.14 -28.50 4.43
N LEU A 13 16.12 -28.97 5.21
CA LEU A 13 16.90 -28.10 6.11
C LEU A 13 17.62 -26.98 5.32
N LEU A 14 18.27 -27.33 4.20
CA LEU A 14 18.94 -26.35 3.34
C LEU A 14 17.95 -25.35 2.72
N ILE A 15 16.80 -25.83 2.25
CA ILE A 15 15.73 -24.96 1.70
C ILE A 15 15.28 -23.96 2.76
N VAL A 16 15.07 -24.38 4.00
CA VAL A 16 14.68 -23.49 5.10
C VAL A 16 15.76 -22.43 5.38
N ILE A 17 17.04 -22.82 5.43
CA ILE A 17 18.15 -21.87 5.64
C ILE A 17 18.21 -20.82 4.52
N LEU A 18 18.03 -21.25 3.26
CA LEU A 18 18.02 -20.34 2.11
C LEU A 18 16.78 -19.45 2.07
N ALA A 19 15.61 -19.96 2.47
CA ALA A 19 14.39 -19.17 2.59
C ALA A 19 14.54 -18.07 3.66
N ILE A 20 15.16 -18.39 4.80
CA ILE A 20 15.53 -17.39 5.83
C ILE A 20 16.48 -16.35 5.23
N ASN A 21 17.48 -16.76 4.45
CA ASN A 21 18.41 -15.83 3.80
C ASN A 21 17.72 -14.86 2.82
N LEU A 22 16.76 -15.38 2.03
CA LEU A 22 15.95 -14.56 1.12
C LEU A 22 15.05 -13.59 1.88
N PHE A 23 14.45 -14.02 3.00
CA PHE A 23 13.65 -13.14 3.85
C PHE A 23 14.50 -12.03 4.51
N GLN A 24 15.73 -12.36 4.93
CA GLN A 24 16.69 -11.39 5.46
C GLN A 24 17.06 -10.32 4.41
N ARG A 25 17.06 -10.64 3.11
CA ARG A 25 17.32 -9.68 2.02
C ARG A 25 16.34 -8.50 2.01
N LYS A 26 15.07 -8.71 2.40
CA LYS A 26 14.08 -7.62 2.50
C LYS A 26 14.46 -6.57 3.54
N HIS A 27 15.32 -6.92 4.50
CA HIS A 27 15.76 -6.06 5.61
C HIS A 27 17.22 -5.62 5.45
N ALA A 28 17.73 -5.57 4.21
CA ALA A 28 19.15 -5.38 3.88
C ALA A 28 19.89 -4.27 4.66
N PRO A 29 19.34 -3.08 4.95
CA PRO A 29 20.09 -2.07 5.70
C PRO A 29 20.43 -2.47 7.14
N ARG A 30 19.68 -3.41 7.74
CA ARG A 30 19.81 -3.82 9.15
C ARG A 30 20.18 -5.31 9.34
N SER A 31 20.34 -6.10 8.26
CA SER A 31 20.46 -7.57 8.30
C SER A 31 21.74 -8.16 7.68
N GLN A 32 22.71 -7.34 7.28
CA GLN A 32 23.88 -7.78 6.48
C GLN A 32 24.70 -8.87 7.18
N LYS A 33 25.02 -8.71 8.47
CA LYS A 33 25.88 -9.66 9.19
C LYS A 33 25.16 -10.99 9.39
N LYS A 34 23.88 -10.98 9.76
CA LYS A 34 23.05 -12.20 9.89
C LYS A 34 22.81 -12.89 8.56
N ARG A 35 22.69 -12.15 7.45
CA ARG A 35 22.61 -12.72 6.10
C ARG A 35 23.90 -13.44 5.69
N ILE A 36 25.06 -12.86 5.99
CA ILE A 36 26.35 -13.54 5.76
C ILE A 36 26.46 -14.79 6.65
N ALA A 37 26.01 -14.71 7.90
CA ALA A 37 25.98 -15.84 8.82
C ALA A 37 25.15 -17.01 8.29
N THR A 38 23.93 -16.75 7.80
CA THR A 38 23.05 -17.80 7.25
C THR A 38 23.63 -18.43 5.98
N LEU A 39 24.31 -17.67 5.12
CA LEU A 39 25.03 -18.24 3.98
C LEU A 39 26.19 -19.14 4.42
N ILE A 40 26.99 -18.72 5.40
CA ILE A 40 28.08 -19.55 5.94
C ILE A 40 27.52 -20.84 6.54
N ILE A 41 26.41 -20.77 7.29
CA ILE A 41 25.72 -21.95 7.83
C ILE A 41 25.24 -22.86 6.69
N ALA A 42 24.65 -22.31 5.61
CA ALA A 42 24.23 -23.08 4.44
C ALA A 42 25.40 -23.79 3.75
N VAL A 43 26.55 -23.13 3.62
CA VAL A 43 27.77 -23.72 3.02
C VAL A 43 28.31 -24.85 3.90
N LEU A 44 28.42 -24.65 5.21
CA LEU A 44 28.84 -25.71 6.14
C LEU A 44 27.87 -26.89 6.12
N ALA A 45 26.56 -26.59 6.04
CA ALA A 45 25.54 -27.60 5.93
C ALA A 45 25.69 -28.39 4.62
N MET A 46 25.97 -27.73 3.49
CA MET A 46 26.20 -28.38 2.21
C MET A 46 27.47 -29.25 2.22
N VAL A 47 28.55 -28.79 2.85
CA VAL A 47 29.78 -29.60 3.04
C VAL A 47 29.48 -30.88 3.82
N TRP A 48 28.69 -30.78 4.90
CA TRP A 48 28.25 -31.96 5.65
C TRP A 48 27.41 -32.93 4.81
N GLN A 49 26.49 -32.40 3.99
CA GLN A 49 25.69 -33.22 3.08
C GLN A 49 26.55 -33.96 2.06
N ILE A 50 27.57 -33.30 1.50
CA ILE A 50 28.51 -33.93 0.56
C ILE A 50 29.21 -35.12 1.22
N PHE A 51 29.67 -34.98 2.48
CA PHE A 51 30.26 -36.09 3.22
C PHE A 51 29.29 -37.26 3.42
N ILE A 52 28.04 -36.99 3.81
CA ILE A 52 27.01 -38.04 3.98
C ILE A 52 26.76 -38.77 2.66
N VAL A 53 26.54 -38.03 1.57
CA VAL A 53 26.28 -38.62 0.24
C VAL A 53 27.48 -39.43 -0.22
N MET A 54 28.71 -38.96 0.00
CA MET A 54 29.92 -39.70 -0.35
C MET A 54 30.04 -41.01 0.44
N ILE A 55 29.76 -41.01 1.75
CA ILE A 55 29.78 -42.23 2.58
C ILE A 55 28.78 -43.26 2.06
N LEU A 56 27.57 -42.82 1.71
CA LEU A 56 26.50 -43.70 1.22
C LEU A 56 26.80 -44.25 -0.19
N THR A 57 27.26 -43.39 -1.11
CA THR A 57 27.52 -43.76 -2.51
C THR A 57 28.74 -44.64 -2.69
N LEU A 58 29.78 -44.47 -1.86
CA LEU A 58 30.99 -45.29 -1.89
C LEU A 58 30.89 -46.56 -1.02
N GLY A 59 29.75 -46.79 -0.35
CA GLY A 59 29.54 -47.96 0.51
C GLY A 59 30.45 -47.99 1.74
N TRP A 60 30.85 -46.82 2.23
CA TRP A 60 31.74 -46.68 3.37
C TRP A 60 31.03 -46.96 4.71
N PRO A 61 31.78 -47.36 5.75
CA PRO A 61 31.17 -47.66 7.02
C PRO A 61 30.60 -46.40 7.68
N HIS A 62 29.38 -46.49 8.18
CA HIS A 62 28.58 -45.36 8.67
C HIS A 62 29.23 -44.57 9.82
N TRP A 63 30.13 -45.18 10.60
CA TRP A 63 30.82 -44.49 11.70
C TRP A 63 31.72 -43.34 11.21
N LEU A 64 32.10 -43.32 9.93
CA LEU A 64 32.85 -42.22 9.30
C LEU A 64 32.06 -40.90 9.25
N ALA A 65 30.75 -40.93 9.48
CA ALA A 65 29.97 -39.72 9.66
C ALA A 65 30.49 -38.88 10.84
N ILE A 66 30.90 -39.50 11.95
CA ILE A 66 31.40 -38.79 13.14
C ILE A 66 32.65 -37.94 12.83
N PRO A 67 33.75 -38.49 12.27
CA PRO A 67 34.91 -37.68 11.91
C PRO A 67 34.61 -36.65 10.82
N ALA A 68 33.72 -36.96 9.86
CA ALA A 68 33.31 -35.97 8.86
C ALA A 68 32.54 -34.78 9.48
N LEU A 69 31.76 -35.02 10.54
CA LEU A 69 31.09 -33.96 11.30
C LEU A 69 32.12 -33.10 12.04
N LEU A 70 33.12 -33.73 12.67
CA LEU A 70 34.21 -33.03 13.33
C LEU A 70 35.02 -32.15 12.36
N VAL A 71 35.28 -32.64 11.15
CA VAL A 71 35.93 -31.85 10.09
C VAL A 71 35.06 -30.65 9.70
N THR A 72 33.75 -30.86 9.51
CA THR A 72 32.82 -29.76 9.19
C THR A 72 32.79 -28.71 10.30
N ILE A 73 32.77 -29.13 11.57
CA ILE A 73 32.84 -28.23 12.73
C ILE A 73 34.18 -27.48 12.74
N ALA A 74 35.30 -28.17 12.49
CA ALA A 74 36.63 -27.56 12.45
C ALA A 74 36.74 -26.47 11.38
N ILE A 75 36.11 -26.65 10.21
CA ILE A 75 36.00 -25.63 9.15
C ILE A 75 35.17 -24.43 9.65
N GLY A 76 34.15 -24.67 10.48
CA GLY A 76 33.32 -23.62 11.07
C GLY A 76 33.97 -22.82 12.22
N VAL A 77 34.92 -23.39 12.97
CA VAL A 77 35.60 -22.73 14.11
C VAL A 77 36.18 -21.35 13.79
N PRO A 78 36.95 -21.13 12.70
CA PRO A 78 37.47 -19.79 12.37
C PRO A 78 36.35 -18.79 12.06
N LEU A 79 35.19 -19.27 11.62
CA LEU A 79 34.01 -18.47 11.27
C LEU A 79 33.05 -18.27 12.47
N ARG A 80 33.37 -18.78 13.66
CA ARG A 80 32.48 -18.75 14.84
C ARG A 80 31.94 -17.36 15.19
N ARG A 81 32.76 -16.31 15.05
CA ARG A 81 32.36 -14.92 15.32
C ARG A 81 31.35 -14.37 14.31
N ARG A 82 31.28 -14.96 13.11
CA ARG A 82 30.31 -14.62 12.06
C ARG A 82 29.04 -15.47 12.16
N ILE A 83 29.11 -16.67 12.70
CA ILE A 83 27.97 -17.60 12.81
C ILE A 83 27.15 -17.33 14.09
N LEU A 84 27.82 -17.11 15.22
CA LEU A 84 27.19 -16.96 16.54
C LEU A 84 26.74 -15.52 16.80
N LEU A 85 25.88 -15.00 15.91
CA LEU A 85 25.31 -13.64 16.01
C LEU A 85 23.90 -13.62 16.61
N PHE A 86 23.24 -14.77 16.71
CA PHE A 86 21.86 -14.89 17.16
C PHE A 86 21.80 -14.89 18.69
N LYS A 87 21.32 -13.80 19.28
CA LYS A 87 21.05 -13.67 20.72
C LYS A 87 19.56 -13.74 20.97
N PHE A 88 19.16 -14.38 22.07
CA PHE A 88 17.74 -14.51 22.46
C PHE A 88 17.26 -13.41 23.41
N SER A 89 18.20 -12.64 23.98
CA SER A 89 17.92 -11.54 24.89
C SER A 89 18.57 -10.26 24.41
N CYS A 90 17.90 -9.13 24.65
CA CYS A 90 18.42 -7.80 24.38
C CYS A 90 19.70 -7.57 25.22
N PRO A 91 20.82 -7.14 24.63
CA PRO A 91 22.06 -6.88 25.37
C PRO A 91 21.96 -5.67 26.30
N GLN A 92 20.94 -4.81 26.13
CA GLN A 92 20.81 -3.55 26.87
C GLN A 92 19.81 -3.65 28.03
N CYS A 93 18.67 -4.31 27.84
CA CYS A 93 17.61 -4.41 28.86
C CYS A 93 17.30 -5.86 29.28
N GLU A 94 18.04 -6.85 28.78
CA GLU A 94 17.87 -8.29 29.06
C GLU A 94 16.50 -8.88 28.68
N ALA A 95 15.61 -8.10 28.08
CA ALA A 95 14.30 -8.56 27.63
C ALA A 95 14.42 -9.66 26.55
N LYS A 96 13.48 -10.60 26.56
CA LYS A 96 13.39 -11.65 25.52
C LYS A 96 13.05 -11.02 24.17
N LEU A 97 13.81 -11.37 23.14
CA LEU A 97 13.62 -10.84 21.78
C LEU A 97 12.59 -11.67 21.00
N ASN A 98 11.85 -11.00 20.11
CA ASN A 98 10.94 -11.65 19.18
C ASN A 98 11.74 -12.42 18.09
N TYR A 99 11.18 -13.51 17.55
CA TYR A 99 11.78 -14.30 16.47
C TYR A 99 12.19 -13.43 15.27
N LYS A 100 11.38 -12.40 14.93
CA LYS A 100 11.67 -11.47 13.83
C LYS A 100 12.99 -10.72 14.07
N THR A 101 13.19 -10.22 15.29
CA THR A 101 14.40 -9.49 15.69
C THR A 101 15.62 -10.41 15.74
N ILE A 102 15.46 -11.61 16.30
CA ILE A 102 16.52 -12.62 16.41
C ILE A 102 17.00 -13.04 15.02
N LEU A 103 16.09 -13.25 14.07
CA LEU A 103 16.46 -13.73 12.74
C LEU A 103 16.96 -12.61 11.82
N ASN A 104 16.40 -11.39 11.90
CA ASN A 104 16.59 -10.39 10.84
C ASN A 104 17.50 -9.21 11.19
N PHE A 105 17.65 -8.82 12.46
CA PHE A 105 18.32 -7.55 12.80
C PHE A 105 19.68 -7.74 13.46
N ASP A 106 20.75 -7.15 12.92
CA ASP A 106 22.13 -7.38 13.34
C ASP A 106 22.44 -6.90 14.78
N ASP A 107 21.72 -5.90 15.26
CA ASP A 107 21.91 -5.26 16.57
C ASP A 107 21.45 -6.13 17.76
N ASN A 108 20.53 -7.08 17.52
CA ASN A 108 19.86 -7.83 18.57
C ASN A 108 19.22 -6.93 19.66
N LEU A 109 18.76 -5.73 19.31
CA LEU A 109 18.08 -4.83 20.23
C LEU A 109 16.57 -5.09 20.20
N CYS A 110 15.90 -4.97 21.35
CA CYS A 110 14.43 -4.89 21.35
C CYS A 110 13.98 -3.57 20.71
N ASP A 111 12.71 -3.48 20.32
CA ASP A 111 12.20 -2.31 19.58
C ASP A 111 12.41 -1.00 20.34
N GLN A 112 12.22 -1.01 21.68
CA GLN A 112 12.46 0.17 22.51
C GLN A 112 13.93 0.57 22.53
N CYS A 113 14.84 -0.34 22.89
CA CYS A 113 16.27 -0.03 22.93
C CYS A 113 16.82 0.35 21.55
N TRP A 114 16.22 -0.15 20.46
CA TRP A 114 16.60 0.26 19.12
C TRP A 114 16.16 1.70 18.80
N ARG A 115 14.96 2.12 19.22
CA ARG A 115 14.54 3.53 19.12
C ARG A 115 15.45 4.44 19.95
N ASP A 116 15.73 4.05 21.18
CA ASP A 116 16.62 4.80 22.07
C ASP A 116 18.05 4.94 21.50
N ALA A 117 18.50 3.95 20.72
CA ALA A 117 19.81 3.96 20.05
C ALA A 117 19.84 4.75 18.74
N HIS A 118 18.68 5.06 18.15
CA HIS A 118 18.52 5.76 16.88
C HIS A 118 17.46 6.87 16.95
N PRO A 119 17.62 7.85 17.86
CA PRO A 119 16.65 8.95 18.00
C PRO A 119 16.50 9.77 16.70
N GLU A 120 17.51 9.78 15.83
CA GLU A 120 17.45 10.44 14.52
C GLU A 120 16.45 9.79 13.54
N LEU A 121 16.14 8.50 13.73
CA LEU A 121 15.17 7.76 12.91
C LEU A 121 13.76 7.80 13.50
N PHE A 122 13.67 8.16 14.78
CA PHE A 122 12.43 8.31 15.53
C PHE A 122 12.49 9.68 16.21
N PRO A 123 12.46 10.78 15.43
CA PRO A 123 12.25 12.07 16.04
C PRO A 123 11.02 11.90 16.92
N GLU A 124 11.17 12.19 18.22
CA GLU A 124 9.99 12.41 19.04
C GLU A 124 9.15 13.40 18.25
N PRO A 125 7.82 13.19 18.12
CA PRO A 125 6.99 14.26 17.63
C PRO A 125 7.37 15.43 18.52
N GLU A 126 8.02 16.45 17.94
CA GLU A 126 8.19 17.70 18.65
C GLU A 126 6.80 17.97 19.20
N VAL A 127 6.72 18.28 20.48
CA VAL A 127 5.54 18.96 20.98
C VAL A 127 5.57 20.26 20.17
N VAL A 128 4.94 20.21 19.00
CA VAL A 128 4.37 21.35 18.36
C VAL A 128 3.38 21.77 19.46
N GLU A 129 3.84 22.65 20.36
CA GLU A 129 3.03 23.82 20.65
C GLU A 129 2.46 24.17 19.29
N GLU A 130 1.14 24.10 19.13
CA GLU A 130 0.48 24.60 17.94
C GLU A 130 1.04 26.01 17.71
N GLU A 131 2.17 26.10 17.01
CA GLU A 131 2.49 27.20 16.16
C GLU A 131 1.29 27.13 15.25
N GLU A 132 0.35 28.02 15.53
CA GLU A 132 -0.58 28.53 14.55
C GLU A 132 0.27 28.62 13.28
N THR A 133 0.17 27.60 12.42
CA THR A 133 0.65 27.68 11.05
C THR A 133 0.11 29.04 10.64
N PRO A 134 0.96 30.05 10.36
CA PRO A 134 0.50 31.41 10.21
C PRO A 134 -0.66 31.29 9.27
N PHE A 135 -1.89 31.56 9.74
CA PHE A 135 -3.13 31.17 9.05
C PHE A 135 -2.89 31.56 7.61
N VAL A 136 -2.53 30.60 6.75
CA VAL A 136 -2.44 30.87 5.33
C VAL A 136 -3.91 30.92 5.05
N GLU A 137 -4.44 32.13 5.10
CA GLU A 137 -5.86 32.37 4.99
C GLU A 137 -6.22 31.79 3.64
N ILE A 138 -6.74 30.56 3.65
CA ILE A 138 -6.96 29.81 2.42
C ILE A 138 -7.95 30.65 1.65
N PRO A 139 -7.63 31.04 0.41
CA PRO A 139 -8.43 32.05 -0.24
C PRO A 139 -9.91 31.70 -0.31
N ARG A 140 -10.78 32.71 -0.19
CA ARG A 140 -12.24 32.50 -0.23
C ARG A 140 -12.79 32.47 -1.65
N THR A 141 -12.03 33.02 -2.59
CA THR A 141 -12.41 33.06 -4.00
C THR A 141 -11.41 32.29 -4.86
N VAL A 142 -11.90 31.72 -5.95
CA VAL A 142 -11.07 30.97 -6.90
C VAL A 142 -10.03 31.86 -7.60
N GLU A 143 -10.28 33.17 -7.73
CA GLU A 143 -9.36 34.14 -8.35
C GLU A 143 -8.11 34.43 -7.51
N GLU A 144 -8.17 34.15 -6.21
CA GLU A 144 -7.06 34.37 -5.28
C GLU A 144 -6.06 33.19 -5.27
N ILE A 145 -6.41 32.05 -5.88
CA ILE A 145 -5.53 30.87 -6.00
C ILE A 145 -4.81 30.90 -7.34
N ASP A 146 -3.49 30.71 -7.29
CA ASP A 146 -2.68 30.42 -8.48
C ASP A 146 -2.82 28.94 -8.85
N TRP A 147 -3.82 28.63 -9.66
CA TRP A 147 -4.12 27.26 -10.08
C TRP A 147 -3.05 26.63 -10.98
N ASP A 148 -2.18 27.44 -11.60
CA ASP A 148 -1.06 26.91 -12.38
C ASP A 148 0.03 26.28 -11.50
N SER A 149 0.10 26.69 -10.21
CA SER A 149 1.00 26.14 -9.21
C SER A 149 0.30 25.33 -8.11
N TRP A 150 -1.02 25.20 -8.20
CA TRP A 150 -1.82 24.44 -7.23
C TRP A 150 -1.64 22.93 -7.41
N GLU A 151 -1.40 22.25 -6.29
CA GLU A 151 -1.30 20.79 -6.24
C GLU A 151 -2.33 20.22 -5.24
N PRO A 152 -3.10 19.19 -5.64
CA PRO A 152 -4.04 18.53 -4.73
C PRO A 152 -3.30 17.65 -3.71
N LYS A 153 -3.83 17.57 -2.49
CA LYS A 153 -3.39 16.57 -1.50
C LYS A 153 -3.89 15.18 -1.85
N GLU A 154 -5.10 15.10 -2.42
CA GLU A 154 -5.73 13.84 -2.82
C GLU A 154 -6.19 13.87 -4.26
N VAL A 155 -6.12 12.72 -4.92
CA VAL A 155 -6.61 12.57 -6.29
C VAL A 155 -7.64 11.44 -6.32
N ALA A 156 -8.79 11.75 -6.91
CA ALA A 156 -9.94 10.86 -6.96
C ALA A 156 -10.56 10.84 -8.35
N VAL A 157 -11.49 9.93 -8.55
CA VAL A 157 -12.19 9.71 -9.81
C VAL A 157 -13.69 9.57 -9.56
N LEU A 158 -14.48 9.94 -10.56
CA LEU A 158 -15.94 9.78 -10.58
C LEU A 158 -16.34 9.15 -11.91
N LEU A 159 -17.14 8.09 -11.87
CA LEU A 159 -17.60 7.40 -13.07
C LEU A 159 -19.13 7.38 -13.16
N TYR A 160 -19.67 8.08 -14.16
CA TYR A 160 -21.10 8.09 -14.48
C TYR A 160 -21.41 7.05 -15.56
N LEU A 161 -22.18 6.03 -15.21
CA LEU A 161 -22.68 5.04 -16.17
C LEU A 161 -24.06 5.45 -16.68
N PHE A 162 -24.23 5.56 -17.99
CA PHE A 162 -25.48 5.92 -18.64
C PHE A 162 -26.15 4.73 -19.31
N GLU A 163 -27.46 4.63 -19.15
CA GLU A 163 -28.34 3.71 -19.87
C GLU A 163 -29.57 4.50 -20.32
N ASP A 164 -29.74 4.67 -21.64
CA ASP A 164 -30.79 5.49 -22.24
C ASP A 164 -30.88 6.93 -21.65
N ASP A 165 -32.00 7.27 -21.00
CA ASP A 165 -32.27 8.57 -20.36
C ASP A 165 -31.93 8.57 -18.86
N LYS A 166 -31.15 7.59 -18.40
CA LYS A 166 -30.80 7.40 -17.00
C LYS A 166 -29.30 7.33 -16.78
N VAL A 167 -28.94 7.61 -15.55
CA VAL A 167 -27.59 7.50 -15.01
C VAL A 167 -27.61 6.71 -13.71
N LEU A 168 -26.58 5.90 -13.50
CA LEU A 168 -26.40 5.17 -12.25
C LEU A 168 -25.75 6.09 -11.21
N LEU A 169 -26.44 6.29 -10.10
CA LEU A 169 -25.93 7.01 -8.93
C LEU A 169 -25.85 6.07 -7.75
N ILE A 170 -25.14 6.47 -6.70
CA ILE A 170 -25.03 5.75 -5.44
C ILE A 170 -25.47 6.63 -4.26
N ASP A 171 -26.16 6.02 -3.31
CA ASP A 171 -26.22 6.55 -1.95
C ASP A 171 -24.95 6.08 -1.21
N LYS A 172 -24.07 7.02 -0.86
CA LYS A 172 -22.78 6.72 -0.23
C LYS A 172 -22.95 6.44 1.27
N LYS A 173 -22.53 5.26 1.75
CA LYS A 173 -22.73 4.80 3.14
C LYS A 173 -21.51 5.02 4.04
N THR A 174 -20.33 5.08 3.44
CA THR A 174 -19.02 5.18 4.12
C THR A 174 -18.14 6.23 3.42
N GLY A 175 -17.02 6.59 4.05
CA GLY A 175 -16.03 7.49 3.46
C GLY A 175 -16.46 8.95 3.34
N PHE A 176 -15.68 9.70 2.54
CA PHE A 176 -15.95 11.11 2.23
C PHE A 176 -17.25 11.24 1.42
N GLY A 177 -18.10 12.21 1.79
CA GLY A 177 -19.44 12.37 1.17
C GLY A 177 -20.50 11.38 1.67
N LYS A 178 -20.27 10.70 2.80
CA LYS A 178 -21.28 9.82 3.42
C LYS A 178 -22.62 10.54 3.59
N GLY A 179 -23.69 9.91 3.10
CA GLY A 179 -25.05 10.44 3.15
C GLY A 179 -25.44 11.33 1.96
N LYS A 180 -24.50 11.62 1.06
CA LYS A 180 -24.78 12.28 -0.22
C LYS A 180 -25.06 11.25 -1.32
N VAL A 181 -25.72 11.73 -2.37
CA VAL A 181 -25.82 11.03 -3.65
C VAL A 181 -24.64 11.46 -4.53
N SER A 182 -23.99 10.50 -5.19
CA SER A 182 -22.86 10.77 -6.11
C SER A 182 -22.81 9.71 -7.21
N ALA A 183 -21.99 9.94 -8.23
CA ALA A 183 -21.47 8.83 -9.03
C ALA A 183 -20.53 7.94 -8.20
N PRO A 184 -20.40 6.64 -8.55
CA PRO A 184 -19.35 5.79 -8.01
C PRO A 184 -17.95 6.37 -8.22
N GLY A 185 -17.05 6.14 -7.27
CA GLY A 185 -15.70 6.67 -7.34
C GLY A 185 -14.95 6.72 -6.01
N GLY A 186 -13.62 6.84 -6.13
CA GLY A 186 -12.71 6.82 -5.01
C GLY A 186 -11.31 7.30 -5.37
N HIS A 187 -10.32 6.94 -4.57
CA HIS A 187 -8.95 7.43 -4.71
C HIS A 187 -8.18 6.68 -5.80
N ILE A 188 -7.22 7.36 -6.41
CA ILE A 188 -6.24 6.71 -7.28
C ILE A 188 -5.16 6.04 -6.42
N GLU A 189 -5.00 4.74 -6.56
CA GLU A 189 -3.96 3.95 -5.92
C GLU A 189 -2.58 4.13 -6.59
N PRO A 190 -1.48 3.76 -5.90
CA PRO A 190 -0.17 3.75 -6.53
C PRO A 190 -0.12 2.79 -7.72
N HIS A 191 0.37 3.28 -8.85
CA HIS A 191 0.61 2.53 -10.09
C HIS A 191 -0.60 2.25 -10.99
N GLU A 192 -1.74 2.89 -10.75
CA GLU A 192 -2.85 2.92 -11.71
C GLU A 192 -3.03 4.29 -12.36
N THR A 193 -3.63 4.31 -13.54
CA THR A 193 -4.11 5.51 -14.24
C THR A 193 -5.48 5.93 -13.71
N ALA A 194 -5.88 7.18 -13.95
CA ALA A 194 -7.21 7.67 -13.53
C ALA A 194 -8.36 6.85 -14.16
N SER A 195 -8.21 6.39 -15.41
CA SER A 195 -9.21 5.52 -16.03
C SER A 195 -9.26 4.13 -15.41
N GLU A 196 -8.10 3.54 -15.06
CA GLU A 196 -8.05 2.25 -14.37
C GLU A 196 -8.67 2.34 -12.97
N ALA A 197 -8.38 3.41 -12.24
CA ALA A 197 -8.98 3.71 -10.95
C ALA A 197 -10.51 3.85 -11.07
N ALA A 198 -11.00 4.60 -12.06
CA ALA A 198 -12.43 4.81 -12.25
C ALA A 198 -13.19 3.50 -12.51
N ILE A 199 -12.58 2.61 -13.32
CA ILE A 199 -13.12 1.27 -13.58
C ILE A 199 -13.11 0.41 -12.31
N ARG A 200 -11.99 0.38 -11.58
CA ARG A 200 -11.84 -0.41 -10.34
C ARG A 200 -12.88 0.02 -9.29
N GLU A 201 -12.92 1.31 -8.97
CA GLU A 201 -13.83 1.88 -7.97
C GLU A 201 -15.30 1.63 -8.34
N PHE A 202 -15.67 1.84 -9.61
CA PHE A 202 -17.03 1.55 -10.06
C PHE A 202 -17.40 0.07 -9.86
N ASN A 203 -16.49 -0.84 -10.19
CA ASN A 203 -16.73 -2.28 -10.07
C ASN A 203 -16.85 -2.70 -8.59
N GLU A 204 -16.02 -2.13 -7.72
CA GLU A 204 -16.02 -2.39 -6.27
C GLU A 204 -17.29 -1.87 -5.60
N GLU A 205 -17.73 -0.65 -5.93
CA GLU A 205 -18.89 -0.03 -5.30
C GLU A 205 -20.23 -0.54 -5.85
N THR A 206 -20.28 -1.08 -7.07
CA THR A 206 -21.54 -1.45 -7.74
C THR A 206 -21.66 -2.93 -8.12
N THR A 207 -20.60 -3.73 -8.11
CA THR A 207 -20.53 -5.12 -8.63
C THR A 207 -20.75 -5.30 -10.14
N ALA A 208 -21.12 -4.24 -10.87
CA ALA A 208 -21.17 -4.25 -12.33
C ALA A 208 -19.77 -4.02 -12.92
N THR A 209 -19.56 -4.32 -14.20
CA THR A 209 -18.26 -4.15 -14.85
C THR A 209 -18.34 -3.19 -16.01
N VAL A 210 -17.47 -2.18 -16.04
CA VAL A 210 -17.23 -1.31 -17.19
C VAL A 210 -15.84 -1.58 -17.76
N GLU A 211 -15.69 -1.54 -19.08
CA GLU A 211 -14.39 -1.78 -19.74
C GLU A 211 -13.81 -0.52 -20.39
N GLU A 212 -14.67 0.37 -20.88
CA GLU A 212 -14.28 1.57 -21.61
C GLU A 212 -14.95 2.80 -20.99
N VAL A 213 -14.14 3.85 -20.82
CA VAL A 213 -14.55 5.09 -20.14
C VAL A 213 -14.02 6.30 -20.89
N ASP A 214 -14.86 7.33 -21.01
CA ASP A 214 -14.53 8.59 -21.66
C ASP A 214 -14.26 9.67 -20.62
N TYR A 215 -13.08 10.27 -20.66
CA TYR A 215 -12.77 11.44 -19.86
C TYR A 215 -13.63 12.65 -20.26
N LYS A 216 -14.21 13.36 -19.27
CA LYS A 216 -15.10 14.51 -19.49
C LYS A 216 -14.60 15.80 -18.86
N GLY A 217 -13.82 15.74 -17.80
CA GLY A 217 -13.32 16.96 -17.17
C GLY A 217 -12.58 16.73 -15.86
N THR A 218 -12.01 17.82 -15.37
CA THR A 218 -11.29 17.87 -14.10
C THR A 218 -12.03 18.80 -13.14
N LEU A 219 -12.15 18.35 -11.90
CA LEU A 219 -12.66 19.10 -10.76
C LEU A 219 -11.50 19.38 -9.81
N GLU A 220 -11.32 20.63 -9.39
CA GLU A 220 -10.28 21.05 -8.46
C GLU A 220 -10.94 21.69 -7.23
N PHE A 221 -10.80 21.04 -6.08
CA PHE A 221 -11.45 21.44 -4.83
C PHE A 221 -10.41 21.92 -3.83
N GLN A 222 -10.59 23.15 -3.33
CA GLN A 222 -9.83 23.67 -2.20
C GLN A 222 -10.78 23.92 -1.02
N PHE A 223 -10.50 23.29 0.12
CA PHE A 223 -11.23 23.50 1.36
C PHE A 223 -10.47 24.45 2.28
N ARG A 224 -11.22 25.23 3.05
CA ARG A 224 -10.72 26.24 3.99
C ARG A 224 -9.99 25.67 5.21
N ASP A 225 -10.14 24.37 5.47
CA ASP A 225 -9.41 23.61 6.49
C ASP A 225 -8.02 23.11 6.01
N GLY A 226 -7.67 23.39 4.75
CA GLY A 226 -6.42 22.96 4.14
C GLY A 226 -6.52 21.68 3.34
N PHE A 227 -7.66 21.02 3.33
CA PHE A 227 -7.89 19.86 2.46
C PHE A 227 -7.97 20.31 0.99
N SER A 228 -7.41 19.53 0.07
CA SER A 228 -7.46 19.83 -1.36
C SER A 228 -7.51 18.55 -2.19
N MET A 229 -8.37 18.51 -3.19
CA MET A 229 -8.65 17.30 -3.97
C MET A 229 -8.77 17.62 -5.45
N ARG A 230 -8.21 16.78 -6.31
CA ARG A 230 -8.49 16.77 -7.75
C ARG A 230 -9.33 15.55 -8.11
N GLY A 231 -10.49 15.77 -8.71
CA GLY A 231 -11.38 14.74 -9.24
C GLY A 231 -11.31 14.65 -10.75
N TYR A 232 -11.17 13.46 -11.32
CA TYR A 232 -11.34 13.23 -12.76
C TYR A 232 -12.71 12.61 -13.05
N VAL A 233 -13.45 13.21 -13.97
CA VAL A 233 -14.80 12.78 -14.33
C VAL A 233 -14.76 11.92 -15.59
N PHE A 234 -15.35 10.74 -15.50
CA PHE A 234 -15.46 9.77 -16.60
C PHE A 234 -16.89 9.35 -16.83
N PHE A 235 -17.27 9.16 -18.09
CA PHE A 235 -18.55 8.60 -18.49
C PHE A 235 -18.36 7.22 -19.12
N ALA A 236 -19.34 6.34 -18.92
CA ALA A 236 -19.43 5.04 -19.58
C ALA A 236 -20.84 4.81 -20.14
N HIS A 237 -20.94 4.05 -21.22
CA HIS A 237 -22.20 3.73 -21.89
C HIS A 237 -22.41 2.22 -22.09
N ALA A 238 -21.39 1.41 -21.78
CA ALA A 238 -21.43 -0.04 -21.90
C ALA A 238 -20.97 -0.65 -20.58
N TYR A 239 -21.70 -1.67 -20.13
CA TYR A 239 -21.41 -2.37 -18.90
C TYR A 239 -21.91 -3.82 -18.96
N GLU A 240 -21.35 -4.66 -18.09
CA GLU A 240 -21.78 -6.03 -17.89
C GLU A 240 -22.23 -6.26 -16.44
N GLY A 241 -23.13 -7.23 -16.25
CA GLY A 241 -23.69 -7.57 -14.95
C GLY A 241 -24.83 -6.66 -14.52
N THR A 242 -25.13 -6.67 -13.22
CA THR A 242 -26.21 -5.89 -12.62
C THR A 242 -25.64 -5.10 -11.44
N PRO A 243 -25.83 -3.78 -11.38
CA PRO A 243 -25.46 -3.01 -10.20
C PRO A 243 -26.20 -3.50 -8.95
N ASN A 244 -25.47 -3.78 -7.86
CA ASN A 244 -26.01 -4.23 -6.58
C ASN A 244 -25.43 -3.42 -5.43
N GLU A 245 -26.17 -3.42 -4.33
CA GLU A 245 -25.76 -2.80 -3.08
C GLU A 245 -24.55 -3.51 -2.46
N THR A 246 -23.58 -2.71 -2.02
CA THR A 246 -22.33 -3.15 -1.38
C THR A 246 -22.29 -2.64 0.06
N GLU A 247 -21.21 -2.94 0.78
CA GLU A 247 -20.98 -2.36 2.12
C GLU A 247 -20.82 -0.83 2.04
N GLU A 248 -20.30 -0.31 0.93
CA GLU A 248 -19.92 1.09 0.76
C GLU A 248 -21.02 1.95 0.13
N ALA A 249 -21.80 1.38 -0.78
CA ALA A 249 -22.72 2.13 -1.61
C ALA A 249 -24.02 1.36 -1.89
N ARG A 250 -25.10 2.10 -2.14
CA ARG A 250 -26.34 1.54 -2.70
C ARG A 250 -26.62 2.18 -4.07
N PRO A 251 -26.41 1.45 -5.18
CA PRO A 251 -26.64 1.99 -6.52
C PRO A 251 -28.14 2.09 -6.84
N PHE A 252 -28.52 3.10 -7.59
CA PHE A 252 -29.86 3.28 -8.14
C PHE A 252 -29.82 4.05 -9.45
N TRP A 253 -30.74 3.72 -10.36
CA TRP A 253 -30.92 4.44 -11.61
C TRP A 253 -31.75 5.70 -11.39
N CYS A 254 -31.25 6.83 -11.89
CA CYS A 254 -31.91 8.13 -11.83
C CYS A 254 -32.07 8.67 -13.26
N LYS A 255 -33.20 9.31 -13.57
CA LYS A 255 -33.34 9.97 -14.86
C LYS A 255 -32.53 11.26 -14.89
N LEU A 256 -32.03 11.63 -16.06
CA LEU A 256 -31.20 12.82 -16.25
C LEU A 256 -31.94 14.13 -15.93
N ASP A 257 -33.26 14.18 -16.11
CA ASP A 257 -34.11 15.34 -15.79
C ASP A 257 -34.61 15.37 -14.35
N GLU A 258 -34.33 14.34 -13.55
CA GLU A 258 -34.77 14.17 -12.16
C GLU A 258 -33.57 14.05 -11.18
N LEU A 259 -32.39 14.54 -11.57
CA LEU A 259 -31.19 14.46 -10.74
C LEU A 259 -31.40 15.13 -9.35
N PRO A 260 -31.09 14.43 -8.24
CA PRO A 260 -31.38 14.90 -6.90
C PRO A 260 -30.30 15.85 -6.38
N TYR A 261 -30.11 17.00 -7.03
CA TYR A 261 -29.07 17.98 -6.67
C TYR A 261 -29.14 18.44 -5.21
N ASP A 262 -30.32 18.40 -4.58
CA ASP A 262 -30.52 18.70 -3.16
C ASP A 262 -29.82 17.71 -2.21
N LYS A 263 -29.48 16.51 -2.71
CA LYS A 263 -28.78 15.45 -1.98
C LYS A 263 -27.35 15.22 -2.46
N MET A 264 -26.96 15.89 -3.54
CA MET A 264 -25.61 15.83 -4.11
C MET A 264 -24.71 16.88 -3.46
N TRP A 265 -23.45 16.94 -3.90
CA TRP A 265 -22.60 18.05 -3.51
C TRP A 265 -23.04 19.36 -4.18
N ALA A 266 -22.74 20.49 -3.54
CA ALA A 266 -23.23 21.79 -3.97
C ALA A 266 -22.66 22.22 -5.34
N ASP A 267 -21.52 21.67 -5.74
CA ASP A 267 -20.87 21.93 -7.02
C ASP A 267 -21.53 21.18 -8.19
N ASP A 268 -22.13 20.01 -7.96
CA ASP A 268 -22.65 19.12 -9.00
C ASP A 268 -23.62 19.82 -9.95
N ILE A 269 -24.47 20.72 -9.45
CA ILE A 269 -25.43 21.49 -10.25
C ILE A 269 -24.76 22.44 -11.26
N HIS A 270 -23.50 22.81 -11.03
CA HIS A 270 -22.78 23.77 -11.84
C HIS A 270 -22.02 23.11 -13.00
N TRP A 271 -21.38 21.96 -12.76
CA TRP A 271 -20.52 21.31 -13.76
C TRP A 271 -21.16 20.10 -14.44
N LEU A 272 -22.05 19.37 -13.76
CA LEU A 272 -22.62 18.14 -14.32
C LEU A 272 -23.48 18.39 -15.57
N PRO A 273 -24.35 19.43 -15.64
CA PRO A 273 -25.07 19.75 -16.87
C PRO A 273 -24.14 20.02 -18.06
N LEU A 274 -23.05 20.75 -17.84
CA LEU A 274 -22.03 21.03 -18.86
C LEU A 274 -21.33 19.74 -19.33
N ALA A 275 -21.00 18.85 -18.39
CA ALA A 275 -20.42 17.55 -18.70
C ALA A 275 -21.37 16.69 -19.57
N LEU A 276 -22.67 16.73 -19.28
CA LEU A 276 -23.72 16.03 -20.04
C LEU A 276 -23.89 16.58 -21.46
N GLU A 277 -23.61 17.86 -21.69
CA GLU A 277 -23.58 18.47 -23.03
C GLU A 277 -22.35 18.05 -23.85
N GLY A 278 -21.37 17.39 -23.22
CA GLY A 278 -20.18 16.84 -23.87
C GLY A 278 -19.04 17.85 -24.03
N THR A 279 -19.08 18.98 -23.32
CA THR A 279 -18.01 19.99 -23.33
C THR A 279 -16.92 19.61 -22.32
N PRO A 280 -15.65 19.42 -22.73
CA PRO A 280 -14.55 19.28 -21.81
C PRO A 280 -14.41 20.51 -20.93
N PHE A 281 -14.17 20.29 -19.64
CA PHE A 281 -14.09 21.38 -18.68
C PHE A 281 -13.03 21.14 -17.60
N THR A 282 -12.56 22.25 -17.03
CA THR A 282 -11.90 22.29 -15.74
C THR A 282 -12.73 23.19 -14.83
N ALA A 283 -13.22 22.65 -13.73
CA ALA A 283 -13.99 23.41 -12.76
C ALA A 283 -13.24 23.45 -11.42
N ARG A 284 -13.23 24.63 -10.82
CA ARG A 284 -12.50 24.98 -9.60
C ARG A 284 -13.49 25.44 -8.56
N PHE A 285 -13.32 24.99 -7.33
CA PHE A 285 -14.26 25.25 -6.24
C PHE A 285 -13.52 25.55 -4.94
N ILE A 286 -14.03 26.52 -4.19
CA ILE A 286 -13.66 26.77 -2.80
C ILE A 286 -14.80 26.32 -1.89
N PHE A 287 -14.49 25.50 -0.90
CA PHE A 287 -15.44 25.03 0.11
C PHE A 287 -15.03 25.43 1.54
N GLU A 288 -16.01 25.71 2.37
CA GLU A 288 -15.89 25.75 3.83
C GLU A 288 -16.88 24.70 4.38
N ASP A 289 -16.33 23.59 4.89
CA ASP A 289 -17.11 22.38 5.20
C ASP A 289 -17.94 21.88 4.01
N GLU A 290 -19.28 21.93 4.08
CA GLU A 290 -20.19 21.57 2.98
C GLU A 290 -20.68 22.79 2.17
N GLU A 291 -20.29 24.01 2.55
CA GLU A 291 -20.71 25.24 1.88
C GLU A 291 -19.73 25.61 0.77
N MET A 292 -20.23 25.72 -0.46
CA MET A 292 -19.46 26.20 -1.61
C MET A 292 -19.40 27.74 -1.58
N LEU A 293 -18.19 28.29 -1.43
CA LEU A 293 -17.97 29.74 -1.33
C LEU A 293 -17.79 30.43 -2.69
N SER A 294 -17.08 29.76 -3.60
CA SER A 294 -16.70 30.33 -4.90
C SER A 294 -16.44 29.21 -5.90
N TYR A 295 -16.70 29.48 -7.18
CA TYR A 295 -16.40 28.55 -8.25
C TYR A 295 -16.05 29.25 -9.55
N GLN A 296 -15.28 28.56 -10.40
CA GLN A 296 -14.98 28.96 -11.77
C GLN A 296 -15.00 27.71 -12.65
N ILE A 297 -15.66 27.80 -13.81
CA ILE A 297 -15.61 26.74 -14.83
C ILE A 297 -14.94 27.31 -16.06
N VAL A 298 -13.91 26.60 -16.53
CA VAL A 298 -13.20 26.89 -17.76
C VAL A 298 -13.51 25.76 -18.75
N THR A 299 -14.12 26.10 -19.86
CA THR A 299 -14.36 25.20 -20.99
C THR A 299 -13.27 25.39 -22.03
N GLU A 300 -12.79 24.30 -22.64
CA GLU A 300 -11.82 24.36 -23.76
C GLU A 300 -12.46 24.72 -25.10
#